data_AF-A0A2D7RZY2-F1
#
_entry.id   AF-A0A2D7RZY2-F1
#
_cell.length_a   1.000
_cell.length_b   1.000
_cell.length_c   1.000
_cell.angle_alpha   90.00
_cell.angle_beta   90.00
_cell.angle_gamma   90.00
#
_symmetry.space_group_name_H-M   'P 1'
#
loop_
_entity.id
_entity.type
_entity.pdbx_description
1 polymer ?
#
loop_
_entity_poly.entity_id
_entity_poly.type
_entity_poly.pdbx_seq_one_letter_code
_entity_poly.pdbx_strand_id
1 'polypeptide(L)'
;MRYCHLVDGGEAGRVPELFTNDGVWASPGTRLVGRDELSAVMNHRQARRDLRSRHVCSTFVCEVIDEDRATSVVYLSLYRRESDPEHEGPVGMSGPAMVGKSRRVCPHGARLAR
;
A
#
# COMPACT_ATOMS: atom_id res chain seq x y z
N MET A 1 -5.98 -4.06 1.31
CA MET A 1 -6.78 -2.84 1.62
C MET A 1 -6.14 -1.97 2.71
N ARG A 2 -5.75 -2.49 3.89
CA ARG A 2 -5.13 -1.68 4.96
C ARG A 2 -3.87 -0.89 4.56
N TYR A 3 -2.99 -1.49 3.74
CA TYR A 3 -1.83 -0.80 3.18
C TYR A 3 -2.20 0.53 2.49
N CYS A 4 -3.19 0.48 1.59
CA CYS A 4 -3.63 1.63 0.83
C CYS A 4 -4.23 2.69 1.75
N HIS A 5 -5.07 2.27 2.69
CA HIS A 5 -5.68 3.16 3.68
C HIS A 5 -4.63 3.94 4.49
N LEU A 6 -3.59 3.28 4.99
CA LEU A 6 -2.50 3.94 5.72
C LEU A 6 -1.77 4.96 4.84
N VAL A 7 -1.37 4.57 3.63
CA VAL A 7 -0.65 5.47 2.70
C VAL A 7 -1.51 6.68 2.32
N ASP A 8 -2.79 6.45 2.06
CA ASP A 8 -3.74 7.48 1.65
C ASP A 8 -4.17 8.38 2.81
N GLY A 9 -4.15 7.86 4.05
CA GLY A 9 -4.43 8.59 5.28
C GLY A 9 -3.24 9.37 5.85
N GLY A 10 -2.06 9.29 5.22
CA GLY A 10 -0.85 9.95 5.72
C GLY A 10 -0.16 9.20 6.86
N GLU A 11 -0.52 7.93 7.09
CA GLU A 11 0.05 7.05 8.12
C GLU A 11 1.00 6.01 7.49
N ALA A 12 1.70 6.38 6.41
CA ALA A 12 2.52 5.44 5.66
C ALA A 12 3.59 4.76 6.54
N GLY A 13 4.13 5.44 7.56
CA GLY A 13 5.12 4.89 8.50
C GLY A 13 4.66 3.64 9.26
N ARG A 14 3.35 3.37 9.31
CA ARG A 14 2.77 2.15 9.92
C ARG A 14 2.67 0.96 8.97
N VAL A 15 2.92 1.17 7.67
CA VAL A 15 2.89 0.10 6.66
C VAL A 15 3.81 -1.08 6.98
N PRO A 16 5.04 -0.91 7.49
CA PRO A 16 5.93 -2.03 7.84
C PRO A 16 5.31 -3.02 8.84
N GLU A 17 4.39 -2.57 9.70
CA GLU A 17 3.68 -3.44 10.65
C GLU A 17 2.80 -4.50 9.97
N LEU A 18 2.43 -4.28 8.70
CA LEU A 18 1.63 -5.21 7.89
C LEU A 18 2.45 -6.37 7.29
N PHE A 19 3.78 -6.31 7.39
CA PHE A 19 4.69 -7.30 6.84
C PHE A 19 5.23 -8.19 7.96
N THR A 20 5.59 -9.43 7.64
CA THR A 20 6.45 -10.25 8.51
C THR A 20 7.82 -9.59 8.64
N ASN A 21 8.62 -10.04 9.59
CA ASN A 21 9.97 -9.47 9.82
C ASN A 21 10.87 -9.59 8.58
N ASP A 22 10.67 -10.65 7.79
CA ASP A 22 11.35 -10.97 6.53
C ASP A 22 10.52 -10.63 5.28
N GLY A 23 9.40 -9.91 5.45
CA GLY A 23 8.47 -9.60 4.37
C GLY A 23 9.11 -8.76 3.28
N VAL A 24 8.71 -9.01 2.03
CA VAL A 24 9.27 -8.33 0.85
C VAL A 24 8.23 -7.43 0.22
N TRP A 25 8.62 -6.18 -0.06
CA TRP A 25 7.89 -5.28 -0.93
C TRP A 25 8.66 -5.09 -2.23
N ALA A 26 8.00 -5.20 -3.38
CA ALA A 26 8.66 -5.06 -4.67
C ALA A 26 7.80 -4.29 -5.66
N SER A 27 8.47 -3.50 -6.48
CA SER A 27 7.96 -2.83 -7.68
C SER A 27 9.01 -2.91 -8.78
N PRO A 28 8.69 -2.55 -10.04
CA PRO A 28 9.72 -2.42 -11.07
C PRO A 28 10.86 -1.52 -10.58
N GLY A 29 12.09 -2.03 -10.59
CA GLY A 29 13.29 -1.29 -10.17
C GLY A 29 13.50 -1.14 -8.65
N THR A 30 12.66 -1.71 -7.80
CA THR A 30 12.84 -1.62 -6.34
C THR A 30 12.41 -2.90 -5.65
N ARG A 31 13.24 -3.35 -4.69
CA ARG A 31 12.94 -4.48 -3.82
C ARG A 31 13.41 -4.12 -2.42
N LEU A 32 12.49 -4.17 -1.47
CA LEU A 32 12.73 -3.88 -0.05
C LEU A 32 12.51 -5.16 0.75
N VAL A 33 13.45 -5.48 1.62
CA VAL A 33 13.46 -6.69 2.45
C VAL A 33 13.38 -6.32 3.92
N GLY A 34 12.38 -6.87 4.58
CA GLY A 34 12.17 -6.70 6.00
C GLY A 34 11.70 -5.31 6.39
N ARG A 35 11.34 -5.19 7.67
CA ARG A 35 10.66 -4.00 8.18
C ARG A 35 11.54 -2.75 8.19
N ASP A 36 12.85 -2.88 8.31
CA ASP A 36 13.76 -1.73 8.42
C ASP A 36 13.86 -0.97 7.10
N GLU A 37 14.09 -1.67 5.98
CA GLU A 37 14.10 -1.05 4.65
C GLU A 37 12.74 -0.44 4.30
N LEU A 38 11.65 -1.16 4.62
CA LEU A 38 10.31 -0.62 4.45
C LEU A 38 10.06 0.63 5.30
N SER A 39 10.53 0.65 6.55
CA SER A 39 10.35 1.79 7.47
C SER A 39 11.03 3.04 6.93
N ALA A 40 12.26 2.92 6.42
CA ALA A 40 12.98 4.04 5.82
C ALA A 40 12.19 4.68 4.67
N VAL A 41 11.70 3.86 3.72
CA VAL A 41 10.95 4.34 2.57
C VAL A 41 9.58 4.89 2.96
N MET A 42 8.88 4.23 3.88
CA MET A 42 7.53 4.61 4.27
C MET A 42 7.49 5.85 5.16
N ASN A 43 8.50 6.06 6.00
CA ASN A 43 8.65 7.31 6.75
C ASN A 43 8.94 8.49 5.82
N HIS A 44 9.78 8.29 4.80
CA HIS A 44 9.97 9.31 3.76
C HIS A 44 8.66 9.61 3.01
N ARG A 45 7.89 8.56 2.66
CA ARG A 45 6.56 8.75 2.05
C ARG A 45 5.61 9.52 2.96
N GLN A 46 5.59 9.24 4.26
CA GLN A 46 4.75 9.93 5.24
C GLN A 46 5.13 11.42 5.38
N ALA A 47 6.42 11.75 5.35
CA ALA A 47 6.90 13.12 5.43
C ALA A 47 6.47 14.00 4.24
N ARG A 48 6.18 13.40 3.07
CA ARG A 48 5.63 14.09 1.88
C ARG A 48 4.15 14.43 2.05
N ARG A 49 3.85 15.41 2.92
CA ARG A 49 2.49 15.92 3.17
C ARG A 49 1.87 16.65 1.98
N ASP A 50 2.70 17.18 1.10
CA ASP A 50 2.31 17.78 -0.17
C ASP A 50 1.78 16.75 -1.18
N LEU A 51 2.18 15.48 -1.03
CA LEU A 51 1.81 14.42 -1.96
C LEU A 51 0.61 13.61 -1.48
N ARG A 52 -0.55 13.87 -2.07
CA ARG A 52 -1.78 13.11 -1.81
C ARG A 52 -1.87 11.89 -2.72
N SER A 53 -2.33 10.78 -2.16
CA SER A 53 -2.66 9.57 -2.90
C SER A 53 -4.06 9.06 -2.57
N ARG A 54 -4.69 8.46 -3.58
CA ARG A 54 -5.89 7.64 -3.43
C ARG A 54 -5.74 6.38 -4.27
N HIS A 55 -5.68 5.24 -3.60
CA HIS A 55 -5.75 3.94 -4.25
C HIS A 55 -7.22 3.55 -4.36
N VAL A 56 -7.72 3.47 -5.59
CA VAL A 56 -9.00 2.84 -5.88
C VAL A 56 -8.71 1.40 -6.26
N CYS A 57 -9.01 0.49 -5.34
CA CYS A 57 -8.80 -0.94 -5.53
C CYS A 57 -10.11 -1.60 -5.96
N SER A 58 -10.06 -2.35 -7.06
CA SER A 58 -11.15 -3.16 -7.59
C SER A 58 -10.74 -4.63 -7.67
N THR A 59 -11.70 -5.49 -8.03
CA THR A 59 -11.55 -6.93 -8.30
C THR A 59 -10.48 -7.63 -7.46
N PHE A 60 -10.90 -8.21 -6.34
CA PHE A 60 -10.03 -8.95 -5.45
C PHE A 60 -10.18 -10.45 -5.70
N VAL A 61 -9.07 -11.12 -5.95
CA VAL A 61 -9.00 -12.59 -6.07
C VAL A 61 -8.05 -13.09 -4.99
N CYS A 62 -8.52 -14.05 -4.19
CA CYS A 62 -7.73 -14.71 -3.16
C CYS A 62 -7.76 -16.21 -3.42
N GLU A 63 -6.59 -16.83 -3.35
CA GLU A 63 -6.39 -18.26 -3.49
C GLU A 63 -5.69 -18.76 -2.22
N VAL A 64 -6.38 -19.61 -1.46
CA VAL A 64 -5.79 -20.27 -0.29
C VAL A 64 -4.96 -21.44 -0.80
N ILE A 65 -3.68 -21.48 -0.41
CA ILE A 65 -2.76 -22.56 -0.80
C ILE A 65 -2.85 -23.69 0.23
N ASP A 66 -2.74 -23.33 1.50
CA ASP A 66 -2.75 -24.24 2.65
C ASP A 66 -3.23 -23.48 3.91
N GLU A 67 -3.19 -24.16 5.06
CA GLU A 67 -3.65 -23.62 6.35
C GLU A 67 -2.97 -22.31 6.74
N ASP A 68 -1.73 -22.11 6.30
CA ASP A 68 -0.87 -21.00 6.70
C ASP A 68 -0.53 -20.07 5.54
N ARG A 69 -1.08 -20.25 4.34
CA ARG A 69 -0.65 -19.48 3.16
C ARG A 69 -1.80 -19.18 2.20
N ALA A 70 -1.84 -17.94 1.75
CA ALA A 70 -2.70 -17.54 0.64
C ALA A 70 -1.97 -16.59 -0.30
N THR A 71 -2.36 -16.60 -1.57
CA THR A 71 -2.02 -15.50 -2.49
C THR A 71 -3.23 -14.66 -2.80
N SER A 72 -3.00 -13.37 -3.07
CA SER A 72 -4.06 -12.51 -3.56
C SER A 72 -3.58 -11.60 -4.67
N VAL A 73 -4.52 -11.21 -5.52
CA VAL A 73 -4.37 -10.18 -6.53
C VAL A 73 -5.45 -9.14 -6.32
N VAL A 74 -5.06 -7.87 -6.41
CA VAL A 74 -5.98 -6.75 -6.45
C VAL A 74 -5.63 -5.87 -7.64
N TYR A 75 -6.64 -5.39 -8.36
CA TYR A 75 -6.47 -4.41 -9.40
C TYR A 75 -6.61 -3.02 -8.77
N LEU A 76 -5.78 -2.07 -9.18
CA LEU A 76 -5.82 -0.74 -8.61
C LEU A 76 -5.58 0.36 -9.65
N SER A 77 -6.22 1.49 -9.38
CA SER A 77 -5.90 2.78 -9.95
C SER A 77 -5.36 3.67 -8.84
N LEU A 78 -4.11 4.12 -8.97
CA LEU A 78 -3.50 5.08 -8.07
C LEU A 78 -3.68 6.47 -8.65
N TYR A 79 -4.42 7.29 -7.92
CA TYR A 79 -4.47 8.72 -8.15
C TYR A 79 -3.46 9.40 -7.24
N ARG A 80 -2.68 10.31 -7.79
CA ARG A 80 -1.62 11.00 -7.06
C ARG A 80 -1.48 12.42 -7.58
N ARG A 81 -1.44 13.38 -6.66
CA ARG A 81 -1.28 14.80 -6.99
C ARG A 81 -0.56 15.51 -5.86
N GLU A 82 0.37 16.38 -6.23
CA GLU A 82 0.93 17.38 -5.32
C GLU A 82 -0.09 18.50 -5.08
N SER A 83 -0.21 18.92 -3.83
CA SER A 83 -1.14 19.93 -3.36
C SER A 83 -0.55 20.64 -2.15
N ASP A 84 -1.08 21.82 -1.83
CA ASP A 84 -0.76 22.49 -0.57
C ASP A 84 -1.02 21.52 0.63
N PRO A 85 -0.02 21.29 1.51
CA PRO A 85 -0.18 20.49 2.72
C PRO A 85 -1.34 20.95 3.61
N GLU A 86 -1.67 22.24 3.60
CA GLU A 86 -2.70 22.85 4.41
C GLU A 86 -4.07 22.89 3.71
N HIS A 87 -4.17 22.43 2.44
CA HIS A 87 -5.44 22.38 1.72
C HIS A 87 -6.42 21.41 2.37
N GLU A 88 -7.56 21.92 2.85
CA GLU A 88 -8.63 21.07 3.36
C GLU A 88 -9.64 20.73 2.25
N GLY A 89 -10.03 19.45 2.18
CA GLY A 89 -11.07 18.98 1.25
C GLY A 89 -10.58 18.34 -0.06
N PRO A 90 -11.51 18.12 -1.00
CA PRO A 90 -11.23 17.43 -2.26
C PRO A 90 -10.22 18.19 -3.13
N VAL A 91 -9.42 17.43 -3.88
CA VAL A 91 -8.46 17.96 -4.85
C VAL A 91 -8.83 17.40 -6.22
N GLY A 92 -9.06 18.27 -7.19
CA GLY A 92 -9.37 17.85 -8.57
C GLY A 92 -8.23 17.03 -9.18
N MET A 93 -8.56 15.97 -9.92
CA MET A 93 -7.58 15.14 -10.63
C MET A 93 -8.11 14.77 -12.01
N SER A 94 -7.23 14.79 -13.02
CA SER A 94 -7.57 14.46 -14.41
C SER A 94 -7.70 12.96 -14.67
N GLY A 95 -7.03 12.13 -13.87
CA GLY A 95 -7.02 10.67 -14.03
C GLY A 95 -6.02 9.98 -13.10
N PRO A 96 -5.93 8.63 -13.17
CA PRO A 96 -4.96 7.88 -12.37
C PRO A 96 -3.54 8.07 -12.90
N ALA A 97 -2.59 8.28 -11.99
CA ALA A 97 -1.16 8.30 -12.31
C ALA A 97 -0.63 6.91 -12.67
N MET A 98 -1.32 5.85 -12.21
CA MET A 98 -0.97 4.46 -12.51
C MET A 98 -2.23 3.58 -12.45
N VAL A 99 -2.36 2.65 -13.38
CA VAL A 99 -3.31 1.53 -13.31
C VAL A 99 -2.53 0.23 -13.39
N GLY A 100 -2.84 -0.72 -12.53
CA GLY A 100 -2.12 -2.00 -12.51
C GLY A 100 -2.72 -3.02 -11.56
N LYS A 101 -1.94 -4.06 -11.29
CA LYS A 101 -2.29 -5.10 -10.31
C LYS A 101 -1.19 -5.23 -9.27
N SER A 102 -1.58 -5.51 -8.04
CA SER A 102 -0.68 -5.87 -6.95
C SER A 102 -0.92 -7.32 -6.56
N ARG A 103 0.14 -8.11 -6.47
CA ARG A 103 0.12 -9.47 -5.96
C ARG A 103 0.68 -9.48 -4.54
N ARG A 104 0.08 -10.29 -3.67
CA ARG A 104 0.58 -10.56 -2.32
C ARG A 104 0.65 -12.05 -2.07
N VAL A 105 1.63 -12.46 -1.28
CA VAL A 105 1.69 -13.76 -0.63
C VAL A 105 1.67 -13.47 0.85
N CYS A 106 0.69 -14.01 1.56
CA CYS A 106 0.49 -13.74 2.97
C CYS A 106 0.53 -15.07 3.73
N PRO A 107 1.26 -15.14 4.85
CA PRO A 107 0.95 -16.17 5.82
C PRO A 107 -0.49 -15.96 6.33
N HIS A 108 -1.28 -17.02 6.39
CA HIS A 108 -2.58 -17.02 7.06
C HIS A 108 -2.35 -16.65 8.54
N GLY A 109 -3.21 -15.81 9.10
CA GLY A 109 -3.02 -15.25 10.45
C GLY A 109 -2.48 -13.81 10.52
N ALA A 110 -2.19 -13.17 9.38
CA ALA A 110 -2.02 -11.71 9.29
C ALA A 110 -3.39 -10.99 9.50
N ARG A 111 -3.93 -11.09 10.73
CA ARG A 111 -5.12 -10.46 11.31
C ARG A 111 -6.16 -9.94 10.31
N LEU A 112 -7.09 -10.81 9.93
CA LEU A 112 -8.50 -10.43 9.86
C LEU A 112 -9.08 -10.81 11.23
N ALA A 113 -8.95 -9.89 12.19
CA ALA A 113 -9.82 -9.95 13.37
C ALA A 113 -11.26 -9.81 12.86
N ARG A 114 -12.13 -10.71 13.30
CA ARG A 114 -13.58 -10.63 13.09
C ARG A 114 -14.11 -9.30 13.61
#